data_AF-A0A225VZ26-F1
#
_entry.id   AF-A0A225VZ26-F1
#
_cell.length_a   1.000
_cell.length_b   1.000
_cell.length_c   1.000
_cell.angle_alpha   90.00
_cell.angle_beta   90.00
_cell.angle_gamma   90.00
#
_symmetry.space_group_name_H-M   'P 1'
#
loop_
_entity.id
_entity.type
_entity.pdbx_description
1 polymer ?
#
loop_
_entity_poly.entity_id
_entity_poly.type
_entity_poly.pdbx_seq_one_letter_code
_entity_poly.pdbx_strand_id
1 'polypeptide(L)'
;MKGLHEAGMGVREIARRVERSPNGVSYALQASEKSKNKGGRPRSLTDRQSRQVIRAAATGGYSATKLKATYGLSCTVRTVQRFLYDVDYLVYSKMDRTLPLTKAYMLARLGFV
;
A
#
# COMPACT_ATOMS: atom_id res chain seq x y z
N MET A 1 -15.61 28.64 9.94
CA MET A 1 -17.02 28.78 9.48
C MET A 1 -18.02 28.40 10.58
N LYS A 2 -17.85 27.27 11.28
CA LYS A 2 -18.75 26.86 12.37
C LYS A 2 -18.93 27.92 13.47
N GLY A 3 -17.85 28.49 14.00
CA GLY A 3 -17.93 29.58 14.98
C GLY A 3 -18.62 30.87 14.49
N LEU A 4 -18.56 31.17 13.19
CA LEU A 4 -19.26 32.32 12.60
C LEU A 4 -20.77 32.08 12.51
N HIS A 5 -21.16 30.83 12.26
CA HIS A 5 -22.56 30.41 12.27
C HIS A 5 -23.10 30.34 13.71
N GLU A 6 -22.30 29.87 14.67
CA GLU A 6 -22.63 29.88 16.11
C GLU A 6 -22.77 31.31 16.66
N ALA A 7 -22.04 32.28 16.09
CA ALA A 7 -22.21 33.71 16.37
C ALA A 7 -23.48 34.33 15.71
N GLY A 8 -24.33 33.53 15.07
CA GLY A 8 -25.62 33.95 14.53
C GLY A 8 -25.57 34.54 13.11
N MET A 9 -24.41 34.55 12.43
CA MET A 9 -24.34 35.06 11.06
C MET A 9 -25.00 34.09 10.07
N GLY A 10 -25.76 34.66 9.12
CA GLY A 10 -26.43 33.89 8.08
C GLY A 10 -25.45 33.28 7.07
N VAL A 11 -25.83 32.16 6.44
CA VAL A 11 -24.98 31.44 5.46
C VAL A 11 -24.46 32.34 4.34
N ARG A 12 -25.31 33.24 3.80
CA ARG A 12 -24.91 34.18 2.73
C ARG A 12 -23.93 35.25 3.21
N GLU A 13 -24.02 35.64 4.46
CA GLU A 13 -23.12 36.61 5.07
C GLU A 13 -21.75 35.99 5.33
N ILE A 14 -21.74 34.77 5.86
CA ILE A 14 -20.51 33.96 5.99
C ILE A 14 -19.87 33.75 4.61
N ALA A 15 -20.67 33.41 3.59
CA ALA A 15 -20.20 33.23 2.23
C ALA A 15 -19.51 34.48 1.66
N ARG A 16 -20.11 35.66 1.85
CA ARG A 16 -19.49 36.94 1.46
C ARG A 16 -18.20 37.21 2.24
N ARG A 17 -18.20 36.96 3.55
CA ARG A 17 -17.06 37.26 4.42
C ARG A 17 -15.87 36.30 4.23
N VAL A 18 -16.13 35.05 3.86
CA VAL A 18 -15.11 34.00 3.64
C VAL A 18 -14.80 33.82 2.15
N GLU A 19 -15.46 34.59 1.26
CA GLU A 19 -15.32 34.51 -0.20
C GLU A 19 -15.52 33.09 -0.75
N ARG A 20 -16.55 32.40 -0.24
CA ARG A 20 -16.93 31.04 -0.66
C ARG A 20 -18.35 31.03 -1.19
N SER A 21 -18.68 30.01 -1.99
CA SER A 21 -20.05 29.85 -2.46
C SER A 21 -20.99 29.57 -1.28
N PRO A 22 -22.23 30.13 -1.27
CA PRO A 22 -23.20 29.83 -0.22
C PRO A 22 -23.45 28.34 -0.03
N ASN A 23 -23.45 27.57 -1.13
CA ASN A 23 -23.57 26.11 -1.09
C ASN A 23 -22.37 25.45 -0.39
N GLY A 24 -21.14 25.90 -0.67
CA GLY A 24 -19.94 25.40 0.00
C GLY A 24 -19.96 25.67 1.51
N VAL A 25 -20.46 26.83 1.92
CA VAL A 25 -20.67 27.15 3.34
C VAL A 25 -21.74 26.25 3.96
N SER A 26 -22.89 26.09 3.31
CA SER A 26 -23.97 25.20 3.77
C SER A 26 -23.48 23.76 3.94
N TYR A 27 -22.77 23.22 2.94
CA TYR A 27 -22.18 21.89 3.03
C TYR A 27 -21.13 21.78 4.13
N ALA A 28 -20.28 22.78 4.32
CA ALA A 28 -19.27 22.77 5.37
C ALA A 28 -19.87 22.85 6.78
N LEU A 29 -20.99 23.54 6.96
CA LEU A 29 -21.72 23.61 8.24
C LEU A 29 -22.47 22.31 8.54
N GLN A 30 -22.98 21.63 7.51
CA GLN A 30 -23.68 20.34 7.62
C GLN A 30 -22.74 19.13 7.64
N ALA A 31 -21.50 19.28 7.16
CA ALA A 31 -20.53 18.19 7.12
C ALA A 31 -20.21 17.73 8.54
N SER A 32 -20.43 16.45 8.82
CA SER A 32 -19.91 15.83 10.04
C SER A 32 -18.37 15.85 10.02
N GLU A 33 -17.71 15.96 11.17
CA GLU A 33 -16.25 16.01 11.28
C GLU A 33 -15.53 14.86 10.56
N LYS A 34 -16.21 13.71 10.40
CA LYS A 34 -15.71 12.57 9.63
C LYS A 34 -16.26 12.62 8.21
N SER A 35 -15.61 13.38 7.34
CA SER A 35 -15.91 13.27 5.91
C SER A 35 -15.63 11.84 5.46
N LYS A 36 -16.58 11.20 4.76
CA LYS A 36 -16.36 9.87 4.18
C LYS A 36 -15.16 9.93 3.25
N ASN A 37 -14.16 9.08 3.48
CA ASN A 37 -13.03 8.92 2.56
C ASN A 37 -13.60 8.58 1.18
N LYS A 38 -13.32 9.43 0.18
CA LYS A 38 -13.87 9.29 -1.19
C LYS A 38 -13.40 8.03 -1.93
N GLY A 39 -12.63 7.17 -1.27
CA GLY A 39 -12.00 6.00 -1.86
C GLY A 39 -10.95 6.40 -2.91
N GLY A 40 -9.98 5.51 -3.11
CA GLY A 40 -9.08 5.58 -4.26
C GLY A 40 -9.58 4.69 -5.39
N ARG A 41 -8.84 4.68 -6.51
CA ARG A 41 -9.03 3.68 -7.57
C ARG A 41 -8.92 2.26 -6.98
N PRO A 42 -9.76 1.29 -7.41
CA PRO A 42 -9.64 -0.09 -6.94
C PRO A 42 -8.27 -0.67 -7.28
N ARG A 43 -7.82 -1.61 -6.43
CA ARG A 43 -6.56 -2.32 -6.61
C ARG A 43 -6.61 -3.16 -7.90
N SER A 44 -5.46 -3.29 -8.57
CA SER A 44 -5.33 -4.12 -9.77
C SER A 44 -5.36 -5.62 -9.47
N LEU A 45 -5.06 -6.01 -8.22
CA LEU A 45 -5.10 -7.39 -7.76
C LEU A 45 -6.39 -7.62 -6.98
N THR A 46 -7.06 -8.73 -7.27
CA THR A 46 -8.17 -9.21 -6.45
C THR A 46 -7.65 -9.76 -5.11
N ASP A 47 -8.52 -9.84 -4.10
CA ASP A 47 -8.12 -10.39 -2.79
C ASP A 47 -7.65 -11.84 -2.88
N ARG A 48 -8.25 -12.64 -3.79
CA ARG A 48 -7.83 -14.03 -4.03
C ARG A 48 -6.42 -14.09 -4.60
N GLN A 49 -6.14 -13.29 -5.63
CA GLN A 49 -4.81 -13.23 -6.24
C GLN A 49 -3.78 -12.75 -5.23
N SER A 50 -4.12 -11.73 -4.44
CA SER A 50 -3.29 -11.20 -3.37
C SER A 50 -2.87 -12.30 -2.39
N ARG A 51 -3.83 -13.09 -1.89
CA ARG A 51 -3.55 -14.23 -0.99
C ARG A 51 -2.74 -15.36 -1.63
N GLN A 52 -2.92 -15.62 -2.93
CA GLN A 52 -2.13 -16.63 -3.65
C GLN A 52 -0.68 -16.20 -3.82
N VAL A 53 -0.47 -14.96 -4.25
CA VAL A 53 0.86 -14.37 -4.45
C VAL A 53 1.64 -14.31 -3.14
N ILE A 54 1.00 -13.87 -2.05
CA ILE A 54 1.60 -13.84 -0.72
C ILE A 54 2.06 -15.23 -0.27
N ARG A 55 1.19 -16.24 -0.38
CA ARG A 55 1.52 -17.61 0.06
C ARG A 55 2.68 -18.20 -0.73
N ALA A 56 2.71 -17.98 -2.04
CA ALA A 56 3.82 -18.42 -2.89
C ALA A 56 5.12 -17.67 -2.60
N ALA A 57 5.04 -16.36 -2.36
CA ALA A 57 6.20 -15.55 -2.00
C ALA A 57 6.81 -16.00 -0.67
N ALA A 58 5.97 -16.34 0.32
CA ALA A 58 6.41 -16.86 1.62
C ALA A 58 7.20 -18.17 1.52
N THR A 59 7.00 -18.97 0.46
CA THR A 59 7.81 -20.18 0.20
C THR A 59 9.24 -19.86 -0.25
N GLY A 60 9.54 -18.64 -0.68
CA GLY A 60 10.90 -18.18 -1.05
C GLY A 60 11.43 -18.65 -2.42
N GLY A 61 10.71 -19.52 -3.13
CA GLY A 61 11.14 -20.08 -4.43
C GLY A 61 10.77 -19.28 -5.68
N TYR A 62 10.26 -18.06 -5.53
CA TYR A 62 9.68 -17.28 -6.63
C TYR A 62 10.19 -15.84 -6.69
N SER A 63 10.60 -15.42 -7.88
CA SER A 63 10.77 -13.99 -8.19
C SER A 63 9.41 -13.35 -8.52
N ALA A 64 9.33 -12.02 -8.44
CA ALA A 64 8.10 -11.28 -8.80
C ALA A 64 7.66 -11.50 -10.26
N THR A 65 8.62 -11.67 -11.19
CA THR A 65 8.33 -12.02 -12.58
C THR A 65 7.71 -13.40 -12.70
N LYS A 66 8.26 -14.38 -11.98
CA LYS A 66 7.74 -15.75 -11.93
C LYS A 66 6.34 -15.79 -11.31
N LEU A 67 6.12 -15.07 -10.21
CA LEU A 67 4.79 -14.95 -9.59
C LEU A 67 3.74 -14.39 -10.55
N LYS A 68 4.08 -13.33 -11.29
CA LYS A 68 3.18 -12.78 -12.31
C LYS A 68 2.80 -13.83 -13.36
N ALA A 69 3.79 -14.55 -13.89
CA ALA A 69 3.57 -15.54 -14.94
C ALA A 69 2.78 -16.76 -14.41
N THR A 70 3.18 -17.31 -13.26
CA THR A 70 2.54 -18.48 -12.64
C THR A 70 1.07 -18.25 -12.29
N TYR A 71 0.72 -17.05 -11.82
CA TYR A 71 -0.65 -16.71 -11.44
C TYR A 71 -1.43 -15.93 -12.50
N GLY A 72 -0.86 -15.76 -13.71
CA GLY A 72 -1.53 -15.09 -14.83
C GLY A 72 -2.00 -13.67 -14.49
N LEU A 73 -1.21 -12.91 -13.72
CA LEU A 73 -1.63 -11.59 -13.25
C LEU A 73 -1.56 -10.57 -14.40
N SER A 74 -2.65 -9.83 -14.62
CA SER A 74 -2.73 -8.79 -15.65
C SER A 74 -1.88 -7.55 -15.33
N CYS A 75 -1.48 -7.37 -14.07
CA CYS A 75 -0.74 -6.20 -13.62
C CYS A 75 0.73 -6.22 -14.07
N THR A 76 1.43 -5.10 -13.87
CA THR A 76 2.88 -5.04 -14.13
C THR A 76 3.66 -5.77 -13.03
N VAL A 77 4.91 -6.17 -13.34
CA VAL A 77 5.82 -6.78 -12.37
C VAL A 77 6.08 -5.82 -11.20
N ARG A 78 6.18 -4.51 -11.48
CA ARG A 78 6.38 -3.47 -10.46
C ARG A 78 5.22 -3.43 -9.46
N THR A 79 3.98 -3.65 -9.91
CA THR A 79 2.81 -3.73 -9.02
C THR A 79 2.93 -4.91 -8.05
N VAL A 80 3.38 -6.07 -8.52
CA VAL A 80 3.61 -7.25 -7.65
C VAL A 80 4.70 -6.94 -6.60
N GLN A 81 5.79 -6.28 -7.00
CA GLN A 81 6.84 -5.90 -6.06
C GLN A 81 6.38 -4.88 -5.00
N ARG A 82 5.62 -3.84 -5.38
CA ARG A 82 5.04 -2.89 -4.41
C ARG A 82 4.11 -3.62 -3.45
N PHE A 83 3.24 -4.46 -3.99
CA PHE A 83 2.32 -5.25 -3.20
C PHE A 83 3.05 -6.13 -2.17
N LEU A 84 4.14 -6.82 -2.56
CA LEU A 84 4.92 -7.63 -1.64
C LEU A 84 5.70 -6.81 -0.61
N TYR A 85 6.17 -5.61 -1.00
CA TYR A 85 6.85 -4.69 -0.08
C TYR A 85 5.92 -4.17 1.02
N ASP A 86 4.64 -3.98 0.72
CA ASP A 86 3.63 -3.53 1.68
C ASP A 86 3.19 -4.61 2.69
N VAL A 87 3.70 -5.85 2.58
CA VAL A 87 3.32 -6.95 3.49
C VAL A 87 4.26 -6.99 4.69
N ASP A 88 3.72 -6.73 5.88
CA ASP A 88 4.48 -6.54 7.12
C ASP A 88 5.44 -7.70 7.48
N TYR A 89 5.06 -8.94 7.19
CA TYR A 89 5.84 -10.13 7.54
C TYR A 89 6.73 -10.66 6.40
N LEU A 90 6.72 -10.03 5.23
CA LEU A 90 7.61 -10.39 4.13
C LEU A 90 8.77 -9.40 4.05
N VAL A 91 9.88 -9.75 4.69
CA VAL A 91 11.07 -8.90 4.67
C VAL A 91 11.93 -9.23 3.45
N TYR A 92 12.15 -8.23 2.60
CA TYR A 92 13.12 -8.34 1.53
C TYR A 92 14.53 -8.39 2.11
N SER A 93 15.22 -9.51 1.90
CA SER A 93 16.64 -9.67 2.20
C SER A 93 17.41 -9.94 0.90
N LYS A 94 18.59 -9.33 0.79
CA LYS A 94 19.56 -9.71 -0.23
C LYS A 94 20.45 -10.79 0.34
N MET A 95 20.81 -11.76 -0.50
CA MET A 95 21.86 -12.70 -0.16
C MET A 95 23.14 -11.92 0.14
N ASP A 96 23.72 -12.18 1.31
CA ASP A 96 24.96 -11.54 1.70
C ASP A 96 26.10 -12.08 0.82
N ARG A 97 26.89 -11.18 0.23
CA ARG A 97 27.93 -11.55 -0.73
C ARG A 97 29.17 -12.01 0.01
N THR A 98 29.14 -13.23 0.53
CA THR A 98 30.30 -13.84 1.19
C THR A 98 31.31 -14.39 0.19
N LEU A 99 32.52 -14.72 0.67
CA LEU A 99 33.51 -15.43 -0.14
C LEU A 99 32.89 -16.72 -0.73
N PRO A 100 33.20 -17.04 -2.01
CA PRO A 100 32.66 -18.23 -2.65
C PRO A 100 33.12 -19.48 -1.90
N LEU A 101 32.18 -20.39 -1.65
CA LEU A 101 32.46 -21.64 -0.95
C LEU A 101 33.25 -22.57 -1.88
N THR A 102 34.58 -22.58 -1.72
CA THR A 102 35.47 -23.48 -2.48
C THR A 102 35.34 -24.91 -1.97
N LYS A 103 35.72 -25.90 -2.81
CA LYS A 103 35.71 -27.32 -2.44
C LYS A 103 36.52 -27.60 -1.17
N ALA A 104 37.66 -26.93 -1.01
CA ALA A 104 38.50 -27.06 0.19
C ALA A 104 37.76 -26.64 1.46
N TYR A 105 37.00 -25.53 1.42
CA TYR A 105 36.19 -25.09 2.55
C TYR A 105 35.00 -26.01 2.85
N MET A 106 34.38 -26.62 1.83
CA MET A 106 33.31 -27.61 2.03
C MET A 106 33.83 -28.87 2.74
N LEU A 107 34.98 -29.39 2.30
CA LEU A 107 35.63 -30.56 2.90
C LEU A 107 36.07 -30.29 4.33
N ALA A 108 36.68 -29.13 4.60
CA ALA A 108 37.04 -28.72 5.95
C ALA A 108 35.83 -28.65 6.88
N ARG A 109 34.68 -28.14 6.43
CA ARG A 109 33.43 -28.11 7.24
C ARG A 109 32.87 -29.50 7.53
N LEU A 110 32.94 -30.42 6.57
CA LEU A 110 32.45 -31.79 6.73
C LEU A 110 33.39 -32.67 7.57
N GLY A 111 34.67 -32.32 7.64
CA GLY A 111 35.68 -33.02 8.44
C GLY A 111 35.70 -32.66 9.93
N PHE A 112 34.90 -31.69 10.37
CA PHE A 112 34.59 -31.45 11.78
C PHE A 112 33.40 -32.32 12.19
N VAL A 113 33.62 -33.63 12.31
CA VAL A 113 32.73 -34.60 12.96
C VAL A 113 33.58 -35.50 13.85
#